data_AF-Q6YYY8-F1
#
_entry.id   AF-Q6YYY8-F1
#
_cell.length_a   1.000
_cell.length_b   1.000
_cell.length_c   1.000
_cell.angle_alpha   90.00
_cell.angle_beta   90.00
_cell.angle_gamma   90.00
#
_symmetry.space_group_name_H-M   'P 1'
#
loop_
_entity.id
_entity.type
_entity.pdbx_description
1 polymer ?
#
loop_
_entity_poly.entity_id
_entity_poly.type
_entity_poly.pdbx_seq_one_letter_code
_entity_poly.pdbx_strand_id
1 'polypeptide(L)'
;MRRALQAIYHPRNQYILHLDLEAPPRERIDLAMYVKGDAMFSEVGNVRVIAKGNLVTYKGPTMVACTLHAVSILLKEGLEWDWFINLSASDYPLVTQDGQCSDYSAE
;
A
#
# COMPACT_ATOMS: atom_id res chain seq x y z
N MET A 1 6.84 -6.44 2.54
CA MET A 1 5.76 -5.44 2.60
C MET A 1 5.90 -4.42 3.74
N ARG A 2 5.97 -4.81 5.03
CA ARG A 2 6.03 -3.84 6.16
C ARG A 2 7.12 -2.77 6.01
N ARG A 3 8.36 -3.20 5.72
CA ARG A 3 9.50 -2.28 5.49
C ARG A 3 9.27 -1.32 4.31
N ALA A 4 8.64 -1.79 3.23
CA ALA A 4 8.36 -0.97 2.06
C ALA A 4 7.30 0.10 2.40
N LEU A 5 6.22 -0.28 3.09
CA LEU A 5 5.19 0.65 3.56
C LEU A 5 5.79 1.75 4.42
N GLN A 6 6.64 1.40 5.40
CA GLN A 6 7.31 2.40 6.24
C GLN A 6 8.21 3.35 5.46
N ALA A 7 8.87 2.87 4.40
CA ALA A 7 9.76 3.68 3.58
C ALA A 7 9.02 4.69 2.69
N ILE A 8 7.81 4.34 2.24
CA ILE A 8 7.00 5.23 1.38
C ILE A 8 5.96 6.04 2.15
N TYR A 9 5.76 5.77 3.45
CA TYR A 9 4.66 6.34 4.22
C TYR A 9 4.76 7.86 4.31
N HIS A 10 3.61 8.51 4.17
CA HIS A 10 3.43 9.94 4.28
C HIS A 10 1.96 10.22 4.64
N PRO A 11 1.66 11.09 5.62
CA PRO A 11 0.31 11.27 6.16
C PRO A 11 -0.71 11.81 5.14
N ARG A 12 -0.25 12.50 4.08
CA ARG A 12 -1.13 13.03 3.02
C ARG A 12 -1.50 12.01 1.95
N ASN A 13 -0.85 10.85 1.93
CA ASN A 13 -1.09 9.82 0.93
C ASN A 13 -2.02 8.74 1.48
N GLN A 14 -2.70 8.03 0.59
CA GLN A 14 -3.58 6.91 0.92
C GLN A 14 -2.95 5.59 0.48
N TYR A 15 -3.03 4.58 1.34
CA TYR A 15 -2.41 3.28 1.13
C TYR A 15 -3.44 2.16 1.24
N ILE A 16 -3.50 1.32 0.21
CA ILE A 16 -4.25 0.07 0.22
C ILE A 16 -3.27 -1.09 0.16
N LEU A 17 -3.35 -1.95 1.17
CA LEU A 17 -2.58 -3.18 1.26
C LEU A 17 -3.46 -4.34 0.82
N HIS A 18 -3.07 -4.96 -0.29
CA HIS A 18 -3.66 -6.18 -0.78
C HIS A 18 -2.66 -7.33 -0.63
N LEU A 19 -3.06 -8.39 0.07
CA LEU A 19 -2.31 -9.64 0.17
C LEU A 19 -2.90 -10.65 -0.81
N ASP A 20 -2.03 -11.32 -1.55
CA ASP A 20 -2.44 -12.41 -2.45
C ASP A 20 -3.21 -13.48 -1.67
N LEU A 21 -4.12 -14.18 -2.34
CA LEU A 21 -4.89 -15.27 -1.74
C LEU A 21 -4.01 -16.48 -1.42
N GLU A 22 -2.91 -16.67 -2.15
CA GLU A 22 -1.89 -17.68 -1.81
C GLU A 22 -1.24 -17.42 -0.45
N ALA A 23 -1.32 -16.19 0.08
CA ALA A 23 -0.82 -15.87 1.41
C ALA A 23 -1.72 -16.50 2.50
N PRO A 24 -1.13 -17.14 3.53
CA PRO A 24 -1.88 -17.74 4.62
C PRO A 24 -2.84 -16.75 5.27
N PRO A 25 -4.06 -17.17 5.67
CA PRO A 25 -4.99 -16.31 6.40
C PRO A 25 -4.37 -15.66 7.66
N ARG A 26 -3.42 -16.36 8.30
CA ARG A 26 -2.67 -15.85 9.45
C ARG A 26 -1.85 -14.61 9.11
N GLU A 27 -1.17 -14.59 7.97
CA GLU A 27 -0.35 -13.44 7.56
C GLU A 27 -1.21 -12.19 7.29
N ARG A 28 -2.43 -12.40 6.76
CA ARG A 28 -3.44 -11.33 6.62
C ARG A 28 -3.88 -10.76 7.96
N ILE A 29 -4.18 -11.63 8.93
CA ILE A 29 -4.55 -11.20 10.28
C ILE A 29 -3.39 -10.45 10.93
N ASP A 30 -2.17 -10.98 10.82
CA ASP A 30 -0.97 -10.36 11.38
C ASP A 30 -0.68 -8.99 10.75
N LEU A 31 -0.93 -8.81 9.44
CA LEU A 31 -0.80 -7.50 8.78
C LEU A 31 -1.89 -6.53 9.25
N ALA A 32 -3.14 -6.98 9.37
CA ALA A 32 -4.23 -6.15 9.87
C ALA A 32 -4.00 -5.73 11.33
N MET A 33 -3.49 -6.63 12.17
CA MET A 33 -3.09 -6.32 13.55
C MET A 33 -1.92 -5.35 13.59
N TYR A 34 -0.93 -5.50 12.72
CA TYR A 34 0.19 -4.57 12.61
C TYR A 34 -0.28 -3.16 12.25
N VAL A 35 -1.15 -3.00 11.25
CA VAL A 35 -1.68 -1.69 10.85
C VAL A 35 -2.53 -1.06 11.95
N LYS A 36 -3.36 -1.85 12.64
CA LYS A 36 -4.17 -1.34 13.77
C LYS A 36 -3.35 -1.03 15.03
N GLY A 37 -2.24 -1.74 15.23
CA GLY A 37 -1.37 -1.59 16.40
C GLY A 37 -0.39 -0.41 16.28
N ASP A 38 -0.15 0.07 15.06
CA ASP A 38 0.67 1.25 14.85
C ASP A 38 -0.13 2.53 15.14
N ALA A 39 0.32 3.30 16.14
CA ALA A 39 -0.36 4.51 16.58
C ALA A 39 -0.49 5.54 15.45
N MET A 40 0.52 5.66 14.59
CA MET A 40 0.53 6.65 13.50
C MET A 40 -0.48 6.27 12.42
N PHE A 41 -0.55 5.00 12.04
CA PHE A 41 -1.51 4.54 11.03
C PHE A 41 -2.95 4.59 11.54
N SER A 42 -3.14 4.28 12.83
CA SER A 42 -4.46 4.32 13.48
C SER A 42 -4.98 5.75 13.64
N GLU A 43 -4.10 6.70 14.00
CA GLU A 43 -4.46 8.12 14.17
C GLU A 43 -4.82 8.79 12.84
N VAL A 44 -4.02 8.59 11.79
CA VAL A 44 -4.25 9.22 10.49
C VAL A 44 -5.33 8.49 9.69
N GLY A 45 -5.47 7.17 9.85
CA GLY A 45 -6.50 6.37 9.19
C GLY A 45 -6.32 6.23 7.66
N ASN A 46 -5.12 6.50 7.15
CA ASN A 46 -4.80 6.51 5.72
C ASN A 46 -4.24 5.18 5.19
N VAL A 47 -4.07 4.16 6.04
CA VAL A 47 -3.62 2.82 5.67
C VAL A 47 -4.76 1.82 5.85
N ARG A 48 -5.13 1.11 4.78
CA ARG A 48 -6.21 0.11 4.78
C ARG A 48 -5.71 -1.25 4.32
N VAL A 49 -6.19 -2.31 4.98
CA VAL A 49 -5.96 -3.70 4.58
C VAL A 49 -7.25 -4.25 4.02
N ILE A 50 -7.24 -4.76 2.78
CA ILE A 50 -8.43 -5.37 2.18
C ILE A 50 -8.70 -6.71 2.88
N ALA A 51 -9.75 -6.77 3.69
CA ALA A 51 -10.14 -7.97 4.44
C ALA A 51 -10.81 -9.05 3.56
N LYS A 52 -11.47 -8.63 2.48
CA LYS A 52 -12.13 -9.52 1.52
C LYS A 52 -11.11 -9.89 0.44
N GLY A 53 -10.34 -10.94 0.67
CA GLY A 53 -9.35 -11.43 -0.28
C GLY A 53 -10.04 -11.83 -1.58
N ASN A 54 -9.91 -11.00 -2.63
CA ASN A 54 -10.23 -11.44 -3.97
C ASN A 54 -9.13 -12.41 -4.39
N LEU A 55 -9.51 -13.54 -4.99
CA LEU A 55 -8.57 -14.55 -5.49
C LEU A 55 -7.70 -13.92 -6.57
N VAL A 56 -6.50 -13.45 -6.23
CA VAL A 56 -5.53 -12.94 -7.20
C VAL A 56 -4.79 -14.13 -7.77
N THR A 57 -4.64 -14.17 -9.09
CA THR A 57 -3.87 -15.20 -9.79
C THR A 57 -2.83 -14.46 -10.61
N TYR A 58 -1.55 -14.65 -10.27
CA TYR A 58 -0.40 -13.86 -10.75
C TYR A 58 -0.22 -13.82 -12.28
N LYS A 59 -0.93 -14.67 -13.03
CA LYS A 59 -0.91 -14.74 -14.51
C LYS A 59 -2.30 -14.64 -15.17
N GLY A 60 -3.32 -14.25 -14.41
CA GLY A 60 -4.71 -14.17 -14.87
C GLY A 60 -5.25 -12.73 -14.93
N PRO A 61 -6.47 -12.54 -15.48
CA PRO A 61 -7.18 -11.24 -15.48
C PRO A 61 -7.42 -10.68 -14.05
N THR A 62 -7.17 -11.50 -13.05
CA THR A 62 -7.30 -11.25 -11.62
C THR A 62 -6.32 -10.22 -11.06
N MET A 63 -5.15 -10.01 -11.67
CA MET A 63 -4.26 -8.89 -11.30
C MET A 63 -4.91 -7.54 -11.60
N VAL A 64 -5.48 -7.39 -12.81
CA VAL A 64 -6.21 -6.18 -13.21
C VAL A 64 -7.46 -5.99 -12.36
N ALA A 65 -8.20 -7.08 -12.09
CA ALA A 65 -9.36 -7.04 -11.21
C ALA A 65 -9.01 -6.59 -9.78
N CYS A 66 -7.86 -7.01 -9.26
CA CYS A 66 -7.35 -6.57 -7.95
C CYS A 66 -7.06 -5.07 -7.92
N THR A 67 -6.37 -4.56 -8.94
CA THR A 67 -6.08 -3.13 -9.07
C THR A 67 -7.37 -2.32 -9.18
N LEU A 68 -8.30 -2.72 -10.05
CA LEU A 68 -9.59 -2.06 -10.21
C LEU A 68 -10.42 -2.08 -8.92
N HIS A 69 -10.37 -3.18 -8.17
CA HIS A 69 -11.02 -3.28 -6.88
C HIS A 69 -10.45 -2.27 -5.88
N ALA A 70 -9.12 -2.19 -5.76
CA ALA A 70 -8.46 -1.20 -4.90
C ALA A 70 -8.81 0.23 -5.31
N VAL A 71 -8.77 0.56 -6.61
CA VAL A 71 -9.17 1.88 -7.14
C VAL A 71 -10.63 2.19 -6.79
N SER A 72 -11.54 1.22 -6.93
CA SER A 72 -12.96 1.43 -6.57
C SER A 72 -13.19 1.72 -5.09
N ILE A 73 -12.33 1.19 -4.21
CA ILE A 73 -12.37 1.48 -2.77
C ILE A 73 -11.86 2.90 -2.53
N LEU A 74 -10.72 3.27 -3.12
CA LEU A 74 -10.16 4.63 -3.01
C LEU A 74 -11.15 5.68 -3.51
N LEU A 75 -11.80 5.45 -4.66
CA LEU A 75 -12.80 6.38 -5.21
C LEU A 75 -14.05 6.54 -4.33
N LYS A 76 -14.44 5.50 -3.59
CA LYS A 76 -15.62 5.55 -2.72
C LYS A 76 -15.34 6.21 -1.37
N GLU A 77 -14.12 6.07 -0.87
CA GLU A 77 -13.77 6.38 0.51
C GLU A 77 -12.79 7.56 0.64
N GLY A 78 -12.19 8.03 -0.45
CA GLY A 78 -11.18 9.09 -0.46
C GLY A 78 -11.34 10.02 -1.65
N LEU A 79 -11.67 11.28 -1.39
CA LEU A 79 -11.99 12.29 -2.41
C LEU A 79 -10.78 13.09 -2.92
N GLU A 80 -9.62 13.00 -2.28
CA GLU A 80 -8.46 13.85 -2.60
C GLU A 80 -7.19 13.02 -2.83
N TRP A 81 -7.03 12.50 -4.05
CA TRP A 81 -5.79 11.95 -4.56
C TRP A 81 -5.73 12.16 -6.07
N ASP A 82 -4.54 12.48 -6.60
CA ASP A 82 -4.36 12.79 -8.02
C ASP A 82 -3.80 11.60 -8.83
N TRP A 83 -3.01 10.75 -8.16
CA TRP A 83 -2.25 9.69 -8.81
C TRP A 83 -2.48 8.35 -8.13
N PHE A 84 -2.66 7.30 -8.94
CA PHE A 84 -2.68 5.92 -8.46
C PHE A 84 -1.36 5.22 -8.84
N ILE A 85 -0.64 4.72 -7.83
CA ILE A 85 0.62 4.00 -8.02
C ILE A 85 0.46 2.59 -7.49
N ASN A 86 0.62 1.59 -8.36
CA ASN A 86 0.63 0.19 -7.97
C ASN A 86 2.05 -0.24 -7.60
N LEU A 87 2.22 -0.85 -6.43
CA LEU A 87 3.50 -1.35 -5.93
C LEU A 87 3.34 -2.79 -5.46
N SER A 88 4.35 -3.61 -5.73
CA SER A 88 4.50 -4.95 -5.18
C SER A 88 5.33 -4.95 -3.90
N ALA A 89 5.36 -6.09 -3.21
CA ALA A 89 6.19 -6.26 -2.00
C ALA A 89 7.70 -6.27 -2.30
N SER A 90 8.10 -6.42 -3.56
CA SER A 90 9.49 -6.45 -4.04
C SER A 90 10.00 -5.08 -4.47
N ASP A 91 9.11 -4.09 -4.63
CA ASP A 91 9.49 -2.72 -4.98
C ASP A 91 10.02 -1.97 -3.75
N TYR A 92 10.96 -1.05 -3.98
CA TYR A 92 11.52 -0.20 -2.93
C TYR A 92 11.82 1.20 -3.45
N PRO A 93 11.46 2.27 -2.70
CA PRO A 93 11.71 3.64 -3.15
C PRO A 93 13.22 3.92 -3.21
N LEU A 94 13.66 4.53 -4.30
CA LEU A 94 15.03 5.05 -4.45
C LEU A 94 15.15 6.52 -4.02
N VAL A 95 14.01 7.21 -3.91
CA VAL A 95 13.91 8.62 -3.54
C VAL A 95 12.92 8.77 -2.39
N THR A 96 13.14 9.77 -1.54
CA THR A 96 12.23 10.11 -0.44
C THR A 96 11.01 10.85 -0.97
N GLN A 97 9.87 10.75 -0.27
CA GLN A 97 8.61 11.43 -0.65
C GLN A 97 8.77 12.96 -0.72
N ASP A 98 9.62 13.52 0.14
CA ASP A 98 9.83 14.97 0.26
C ASP A 98 10.93 15.52 -0.67
N GLY A 99 11.43 14.71 -1.62
CA GLY A 99 12.30 15.20 -2.67
C GLY A 99 13.62 15.80 -2.20
N GLN A 100 14.16 15.37 -1.05
CA GLN A 100 15.56 15.64 -0.72
C GLN A 100 16.44 14.62 -1.45
N CYS A 101 16.53 14.78 -2.76
CA CYS A 101 17.73 14.35 -3.45
C CYS A 101 18.84 15.23 -2.86
N SER A 102 19.73 14.65 -2.07
CA SER A 102 21.00 15.33 -1.82
C SER A 102 21.64 15.42 -3.20
N ASP A 103 21.57 16.62 -3.80
CA ASP A 103 22.34 16.93 -4.98
C ASP A 103 23.78 16.49 -4.68
N TYR A 104 24.25 15.48 -5.42
CA TYR A 104 25.68 15.21 -5.54
C TYR A 104 26.29 16.38 -6.31
N SER A 105 26.39 17.53 -5.65
CA SER A 105 27.34 18.58 -5.97
C SER A 105 28.62 18.22 -5.22
N ALA A 106 29.42 17.36 -5.83
CA ALA A 106 30.82 17.22 -5.49
C ALA A 106 31.62 17.36 -6.80
N GLU A 107 32.11 18.60 -6.97
CA GLU A 107 33.25 19.07 -7.77
C GLU A 107 33.37 18.64 -9.24
#